data_AF-A0A934K933-F1
#
_entry.id   AF-A0A934K933-F1
#
_cell.length_a   1.000
_cell.length_b   1.000
_cell.length_c   1.000
_cell.angle_alpha   90.00
_cell.angle_beta   90.00
_cell.angle_gamma   90.00
#
_symmetry.space_group_name_H-M   'P 1'
#
loop_
_entity.id
_entity.type
_entity.pdbx_description
1 polymer ?
#
loop_
_entity_poly.entity_id
_entity_poly.type
_entity_poly.pdbx_seq_one_letter_code
_entity_poly.pdbx_strand_id
1 'polypeptide(L)'
;MRSAAGGGSLAGGPGLAGARFAVETLALSLVLFAAGLLVHEAAHLVVIRALGHDAVLVVRPWTLGVGGWSIYGLHAQPASPLAPGEQLLVNFAGPFLAALPLSLLLTRVADHSARTALLLNVAVLLFYTLIESLYVVLESGLGLEGEWLTSAWLNYGLPLLAAAAVILRASREGPPNPPRKGEGLVSSRRRERRLR
;
A
#
# COMPACT_ATOMS: atom_id res chain seq x y z
N MET A 1 -20.88 40.93 -39.44
CA MET A 1 -20.43 39.53 -39.64
C MET A 1 -18.90 39.49 -39.59
N ARG A 2 -18.30 39.12 -38.46
CA ARG A 2 -16.89 38.72 -38.37
C ARG A 2 -16.87 37.43 -37.55
N SER A 3 -16.56 36.34 -38.23
CA SER A 3 -16.43 35.00 -37.67
C SER A 3 -15.20 34.96 -36.77
N ALA A 4 -15.41 34.74 -35.47
CA ALA A 4 -14.35 34.42 -34.55
C ALA A 4 -14.08 32.91 -34.68
N ALA A 5 -12.99 32.57 -35.38
CA ALA A 5 -12.42 31.23 -35.34
C ALA A 5 -11.98 30.94 -33.90
N GLY A 6 -12.85 30.23 -33.16
CA GLY A 6 -12.51 29.65 -31.88
C GLY A 6 -11.42 28.60 -32.10
N GLY A 7 -10.17 28.98 -31.83
CA GLY A 7 -9.07 28.04 -31.72
C GLY A 7 -9.42 27.00 -30.67
N GLY A 8 -9.81 25.81 -31.14
CA GLY A 8 -10.04 24.64 -30.31
C GLY A 8 -8.74 24.33 -29.59
N SER A 9 -8.67 24.76 -28.33
CA SER A 9 -7.61 24.34 -27.42
C SER A 9 -7.67 22.83 -27.33
N LEU A 10 -6.68 22.15 -27.90
CA LEU A 10 -6.36 20.75 -27.65
C LEU A 10 -5.83 20.54 -26.21
N ALA A 11 -6.28 21.36 -25.25
CA ALA A 11 -6.06 21.14 -23.84
C ALA A 11 -6.74 19.81 -23.49
N GLY A 12 -5.92 18.83 -23.12
CA GLY A 12 -6.32 17.44 -22.95
C GLY A 12 -7.64 17.31 -22.21
N GLY A 13 -8.62 16.69 -22.88
CA GLY A 13 -9.96 16.52 -22.33
C GLY A 13 -9.92 15.81 -20.98
N PRO A 14 -10.97 15.95 -20.15
CA PRO A 14 -11.04 15.37 -18.80
C PRO A 14 -10.68 13.88 -18.72
N GLY A 15 -10.85 13.11 -19.81
CA GLY A 15 -10.40 11.72 -19.90
C GLY A 15 -8.88 11.51 -19.89
N LEU A 16 -8.10 12.41 -20.50
CA LEU A 16 -6.63 12.28 -20.57
C LEU A 16 -5.96 12.54 -19.22
N ALA A 17 -6.48 13.50 -18.44
CA ALA A 17 -5.98 13.78 -17.10
C ALA A 17 -6.23 12.61 -16.14
N GLY A 18 -7.42 12.01 -16.18
CA GLY A 18 -7.75 10.81 -15.40
C GLY A 18 -6.91 9.60 -15.79
N ALA A 19 -6.70 9.37 -17.10
CA ALA A 19 -5.84 8.30 -17.59
C ALA A 19 -4.39 8.47 -17.13
N ARG A 20 -3.85 9.68 -17.21
CA ARG A 20 -2.50 10.00 -16.72
C ARG A 20 -2.37 9.72 -15.23
N PHE A 21 -3.29 10.22 -14.41
CA PHE A 21 -3.33 9.94 -12.97
C PHE A 21 -3.34 8.44 -12.70
N ALA A 22 -4.17 7.68 -13.42
CA ALA A 22 -4.30 6.24 -13.21
C ALA A 22 -3.00 5.50 -13.53
N VAL A 23 -2.35 5.83 -14.65
CA VAL A 23 -1.08 5.23 -15.05
C VAL A 23 0.04 5.60 -14.09
N GLU A 24 0.18 6.87 -13.72
CA GLU A 24 1.19 7.34 -12.77
C GLU A 24 1.01 6.69 -11.40
N THR A 25 -0.23 6.63 -10.90
CA THR A 25 -0.54 6.00 -9.60
C THR A 25 -0.28 4.50 -9.64
N LEU A 26 -0.68 3.81 -10.70
CA LEU A 26 -0.43 2.37 -10.83
C LEU A 26 1.07 2.07 -10.88
N ALA A 27 1.83 2.81 -11.71
CA ALA A 27 3.27 2.64 -11.83
C ALA A 27 3.98 2.89 -10.49
N LEU A 28 3.66 3.99 -9.80
CA LEU A 28 4.18 4.28 -8.46
C LEU A 28 3.78 3.21 -7.46
N SER A 29 2.53 2.74 -7.49
CA SER A 29 2.06 1.69 -6.59
C SER A 29 2.86 0.40 -6.77
N LEU A 30 3.16 -0.02 -7.99
CA LEU A 30 3.94 -1.22 -8.26
C LEU A 30 5.39 -1.10 -7.78
N VAL A 31 6.03 0.05 -8.00
CA VAL A 31 7.40 0.31 -7.51
C VAL A 31 7.44 0.34 -5.99
N LEU A 32 6.51 1.06 -5.36
CA LEU A 32 6.40 1.13 -3.90
C LEU A 32 6.04 -0.21 -3.29
N PHE A 33 5.26 -1.04 -3.98
CA PHE A 33 4.91 -2.38 -3.53
C PHE A 33 6.15 -3.27 -3.49
N ALA A 34 6.93 -3.31 -4.57
CA ALA A 34 8.18 -4.05 -4.60
C ALA A 34 9.16 -3.57 -3.52
N ALA A 35 9.32 -2.25 -3.35
CA ALA A 35 10.16 -1.69 -2.30
C ALA A 35 9.62 -2.03 -0.89
N GLY A 36 8.30 -1.97 -0.70
CA GLY A 36 7.63 -2.32 0.55
C GLY A 36 7.87 -3.78 0.94
N LEU A 37 7.75 -4.71 -0.01
CA LEU A 37 8.05 -6.13 0.20
C LEU A 37 9.52 -6.35 0.61
N LEU A 38 10.47 -5.67 -0.02
CA LEU A 38 11.88 -5.78 0.37
C LEU A 38 12.12 -5.29 1.81
N VAL A 39 11.49 -4.18 2.19
CA VAL A 39 11.60 -3.64 3.56
C VAL A 39 10.88 -4.55 4.56
N HIS A 40 9.75 -5.14 4.18
CA HIS A 40 9.00 -6.12 4.97
C HIS A 40 9.86 -7.35 5.28
N GLU A 41 10.47 -7.97 4.27
CA GLU A 41 11.35 -9.12 4.48
C GLU A 41 12.59 -8.75 5.31
N ALA A 42 13.19 -7.58 5.06
CA ALA A 42 14.30 -7.08 5.86
C ALA A 42 13.89 -6.84 7.33
N ALA A 43 12.67 -6.34 7.57
CA ALA A 43 12.16 -6.12 8.91
C ALA A 43 11.98 -7.43 9.68
N HIS A 44 11.48 -8.50 9.06
CA HIS A 44 11.47 -9.83 9.70
C HIS A 44 12.87 -10.27 10.12
N LEU A 45 13.87 -10.15 9.23
CA LEU A 45 15.25 -10.50 9.56
C LEU A 45 15.76 -9.73 10.78
N VAL A 46 15.51 -8.42 10.82
CA VAL A 46 15.92 -7.57 11.95
C VAL A 46 15.23 -8.01 13.25
N VAL A 47 13.92 -8.27 13.22
CA VAL A 47 13.16 -8.67 14.42
C VAL A 47 13.61 -10.04 14.92
N ILE A 48 13.78 -11.03 14.04
CA ILE A 48 14.28 -12.36 14.41
C ILE A 48 15.66 -12.26 15.08
N ARG A 49 16.57 -11.46 14.50
CA ARG A 49 17.91 -11.24 15.06
C ARG A 49 17.86 -10.48 16.38
N ALA A 50 16.96 -9.52 16.53
CA ALA A 50 16.77 -8.78 17.78
C ALA A 50 16.25 -9.68 18.92
N LEU A 51 15.51 -10.74 18.59
CA LEU A 51 15.09 -11.78 19.52
C LEU A 51 16.20 -12.80 19.85
N GLY A 52 17.37 -12.69 19.23
CA GLY A 52 18.52 -13.57 19.49
C GLY A 52 18.54 -14.87 18.66
N HIS A 53 17.71 -14.96 17.62
CA HIS A 53 17.65 -16.14 16.75
C HIS A 53 18.39 -15.93 15.43
N ASP A 54 18.88 -17.01 14.84
CA ASP A 54 19.37 -16.99 13.47
C ASP A 54 18.23 -16.80 12.48
N ALA A 55 18.47 -15.96 11.48
CA ALA A 55 17.50 -15.59 10.46
C ALA A 55 18.08 -15.88 9.07
N VAL A 56 17.26 -16.44 8.19
CA VAL A 56 17.62 -16.77 6.81
C VAL A 56 16.61 -16.17 5.85
N LEU A 57 17.10 -15.76 4.68
CA LEU A 57 16.27 -15.34 3.56
C LEU A 57 16.25 -16.49 2.54
N VAL A 58 15.06 -16.99 2.25
CA VAL A 58 14.86 -18.10 1.31
C VAL A 58 13.99 -17.66 0.14
N VAL A 59 14.07 -18.39 -0.96
CA VAL A 59 13.16 -18.23 -2.10
C VAL A 59 12.05 -19.27 -1.96
N ARG A 60 10.80 -18.84 -1.84
CA ARG A 60 9.64 -19.74 -1.72
C ARG A 60 8.70 -19.63 -2.92
N PRO A 61 8.15 -20.77 -3.40
CA PRO A 61 7.10 -20.76 -4.40
C PRO A 61 5.76 -20.34 -3.77
N TRP A 62 5.05 -19.44 -4.44
CA TRP A 62 3.68 -19.05 -4.15
C TRP A 62 2.78 -19.58 -5.25
N THR A 63 1.96 -20.57 -4.91
CA THR A 63 1.05 -21.21 -5.86
C THR A 63 -0.09 -20.27 -6.25
N LEU A 64 -0.16 -19.99 -7.54
CA LEU A 64 -1.31 -19.36 -8.18
C LEU A 64 -2.32 -20.50 -8.35
N GLY A 65 -3.37 -20.55 -7.53
CA GLY A 65 -4.29 -21.70 -7.44
C GLY A 65 -4.97 -22.17 -8.76
N VAL A 66 -4.74 -21.49 -9.89
CA VAL A 66 -5.20 -21.89 -11.23
C VAL A 66 -4.02 -22.44 -12.04
N GLY A 67 -4.08 -23.73 -12.37
CA GLY A 67 -3.15 -24.36 -13.33
C GLY A 67 -1.78 -24.78 -12.77
N GLY A 68 -1.58 -24.77 -11.45
CA GLY A 68 -0.34 -25.25 -10.81
C GLY A 68 0.87 -24.33 -11.01
N TRP A 69 0.66 -23.12 -11.51
CA TRP A 69 1.72 -22.13 -11.70
C TRP A 69 2.16 -21.56 -10.36
N SER A 70 3.44 -21.21 -10.25
CA SER A 70 3.99 -20.56 -9.06
C SER A 70 4.79 -19.32 -9.43
N ILE A 71 4.70 -18.30 -8.60
CA ILE A 71 5.65 -17.18 -8.59
C ILE A 71 6.62 -17.38 -7.44
N TYR A 72 7.87 -16.96 -7.59
CA TYR A 72 8.87 -17.08 -6.54
C TYR A 72 9.00 -15.75 -5.79
N GLY A 73 8.87 -15.83 -4.47
CA GLY A 73 9.04 -14.70 -3.56
C GLY A 73 10.23 -14.92 -2.63
N LEU A 74 10.81 -13.83 -2.16
CA LEU A 74 11.71 -13.88 -1.01
C LEU A 74 10.86 -14.06 0.25
N HIS A 75 11.39 -14.80 1.23
CA HIS A 75 10.76 -14.97 2.52
C HIS A 75 11.82 -15.09 3.61
N ALA A 76 11.76 -14.21 4.59
CA ALA A 76 12.57 -14.20 5.78
C ALA A 76 11.93 -15.08 6.84
N GLN A 77 12.72 -16.03 7.36
CA GLN A 77 12.25 -16.97 8.36
C GLN A 77 13.35 -17.27 9.39
N PRO A 78 12.98 -17.71 10.60
CA PRO A 78 13.96 -18.16 11.58
C PRO A 78 14.59 -19.50 11.12
N ALA A 79 15.87 -19.70 11.45
CA ALA A 79 16.59 -20.93 11.12
C ALA A 79 16.13 -22.13 11.98
N SER A 80 15.46 -21.86 13.10
CA SER A 80 14.84 -22.85 13.98
C SER A 80 13.44 -22.37 14.37
N PRO A 81 12.48 -23.26 14.65
CA PRO A 81 11.14 -22.85 15.05
C PRO A 81 11.16 -21.93 16.27
N LEU A 82 10.35 -20.86 16.23
CA LEU A 82 10.17 -19.92 17.33
C LEU A 82 9.02 -20.37 18.25
N ALA A 83 9.01 -19.86 19.49
CA ALA A 83 7.83 -19.99 20.32
C ALA A 83 6.64 -19.21 19.72
N PRO A 84 5.38 -19.63 19.93
CA PRO A 84 4.22 -18.99 19.30
C PRO A 84 4.13 -17.47 19.51
N GLY A 85 4.50 -16.97 20.70
CA GLY A 85 4.52 -15.54 20.99
C GLY A 85 5.56 -14.76 20.19
N GLU A 86 6.75 -15.34 20.02
CA GLU A 86 7.82 -14.76 19.20
C GLU A 86 7.46 -14.80 17.71
N GLN A 87 6.89 -15.92 17.25
CA GLN A 87 6.40 -16.06 15.87
C GLN A 87 5.31 -15.03 15.56
N LEU A 88 4.37 -14.80 16.48
CA LEU A 88 3.34 -13.78 16.35
C LEU A 88 3.96 -12.38 16.27
N LEU A 89 4.93 -12.08 17.13
CA LEU A 89 5.63 -10.79 17.12
C LEU A 89 6.38 -10.57 15.80
N VAL A 90 7.10 -11.58 15.29
CA VAL A 90 7.83 -11.49 14.02
C VAL A 90 6.87 -11.25 12.86
N ASN A 91 5.79 -12.03 12.77
CA ASN A 91 4.78 -11.96 11.72
C ASN A 91 3.98 -10.65 11.75
N PHE A 92 3.75 -10.08 12.94
CA PHE A 92 3.17 -8.75 13.06
C PHE A 92 4.18 -7.66 12.65
N ALA A 93 5.40 -7.73 13.20
CA ALA A 93 6.34 -6.63 13.14
C ALA A 93 6.94 -6.42 11.75
N GLY A 94 7.19 -7.48 10.97
CA GLY A 94 7.75 -7.37 9.62
C GLY A 94 6.98 -6.38 8.73
N PRO A 95 5.71 -6.68 8.39
CA PRO A 95 4.90 -5.81 7.56
C PRO A 95 4.55 -4.48 8.25
N PHE A 96 4.33 -4.47 9.57
CA PHE A 96 4.01 -3.24 10.30
C PHE A 96 5.16 -2.22 10.26
N LEU A 97 6.40 -2.68 10.50
CA LEU A 97 7.59 -1.82 10.45
C LEU A 97 7.85 -1.31 9.02
N ALA A 98 7.56 -2.12 8.00
CA ALA A 98 7.66 -1.70 6.60
C ALA A 98 6.64 -0.61 6.23
N ALA A 99 5.48 -0.56 6.89
CA ALA A 99 4.48 0.47 6.66
C ALA A 99 4.90 1.85 7.21
N LEU A 100 5.76 1.89 8.23
CA LEU A 100 6.20 3.13 8.88
C LEU A 100 6.90 4.13 7.93
N PRO A 101 7.94 3.75 7.15
CA PRO A 101 8.59 4.69 6.24
C PRO A 101 7.63 5.23 5.17
N LEU A 102 6.73 4.40 4.63
CA LEU A 102 5.73 4.86 3.66
C LEU A 102 4.72 5.82 4.29
N SER A 103 4.29 5.54 5.52
CA SER A 103 3.41 6.42 6.30
C SER A 103 4.07 7.76 6.61
N LEU A 104 5.37 7.78 6.90
CA LEU A 104 6.13 9.01 7.09
C LEU A 104 6.23 9.81 5.78
N LEU A 105 6.52 9.15 4.66
CA LEU A 105 6.57 9.80 3.34
C LEU A 105 5.22 10.43 2.97
N LEU A 106 4.11 9.83 3.37
CA LEU A 106 2.77 10.37 3.14
C LEU A 106 2.58 11.77 3.76
N THR A 107 3.31 12.12 4.83
CA THR A 107 3.27 13.46 5.43
C THR A 107 4.03 14.52 4.61
N ARG A 108 4.86 14.09 3.66
CA ARG A 108 5.77 14.95 2.89
C ARG A 108 5.39 15.11 1.43
N VAL A 109 4.55 14.22 0.90
CA VAL A 109 4.14 14.24 -0.51
C VAL A 109 2.82 14.99 -0.68
N ALA A 110 2.82 16.00 -1.55
CA ALA A 110 1.63 16.75 -1.93
C ALA A 110 0.96 16.23 -3.22
N ASP A 111 1.74 15.57 -4.09
CA ASP A 111 1.25 15.03 -5.35
C ASP A 111 0.15 13.98 -5.15
N HIS A 112 -0.97 14.13 -5.87
CA HIS A 112 -2.16 13.32 -5.64
C HIS A 112 -1.96 11.84 -6.01
N SER A 113 -1.26 11.56 -7.11
CA SER A 113 -0.95 10.19 -7.55
C SER A 113 -0.03 9.51 -6.56
N ALA A 114 1.07 10.17 -6.17
CA ALA A 114 2.02 9.63 -5.22
C ALA A 114 1.42 9.42 -3.82
N ARG A 115 0.56 10.34 -3.35
CA ARG A 115 -0.19 10.14 -2.10
C ARG A 115 -1.11 8.93 -2.16
N THR A 116 -1.83 8.75 -3.27
CA THR A 116 -2.74 7.62 -3.47
C THR A 116 -1.95 6.30 -3.51
N ALA A 117 -0.83 6.27 -4.23
CA ALA A 117 0.06 5.11 -4.30
C ALA A 117 0.65 4.74 -2.93
N LEU A 118 1.08 5.73 -2.14
CA LEU A 118 1.55 5.52 -0.76
C LEU A 118 0.45 4.98 0.15
N LEU A 119 -0.75 5.56 0.11
CA LEU A 119 -1.90 5.09 0.90
C LEU A 119 -2.26 3.64 0.59
N LEU A 120 -2.30 3.28 -0.71
CA LEU A 120 -2.56 1.91 -1.13
C LEU A 120 -1.51 0.96 -0.57
N ASN A 121 -0.22 1.28 -0.70
CA ASN A 121 0.85 0.42 -0.20
C ASN A 121 0.88 0.30 1.33
N VAL A 122 0.61 1.39 2.05
CA VAL A 122 0.42 1.33 3.52
C VAL A 122 -0.74 0.40 3.86
N ALA A 123 -1.87 0.50 3.16
CA ALA A 123 -3.01 -0.37 3.39
C ALA A 123 -2.69 -1.85 3.12
N VAL A 124 -1.92 -2.15 2.06
CA VAL A 124 -1.47 -3.53 1.78
C VAL A 124 -0.57 -4.07 2.88
N LEU A 125 0.40 -3.29 3.37
CA LEU A 125 1.28 -3.73 4.46
C LEU A 125 0.53 -3.92 5.78
N LEU A 126 -0.45 -3.05 6.08
CA LEU A 126 -1.33 -3.26 7.23
C LEU A 126 -2.22 -4.50 7.06
N PHE A 127 -2.67 -4.79 5.84
CA PHE A 127 -3.36 -6.04 5.53
C PHE A 127 -2.45 -7.25 5.78
N TYR A 128 -1.19 -7.23 5.34
CA TYR A 128 -0.20 -8.27 5.63
C TYR A 128 0.05 -8.45 7.12
N THR A 129 0.16 -7.36 7.87
CA THR A 129 0.25 -7.39 9.34
C THR A 129 -0.89 -8.18 9.97
N LEU A 130 -2.11 -8.00 9.49
CA LEU A 130 -3.29 -8.70 10.00
C LEU A 130 -3.29 -10.18 9.62
N ILE A 131 -3.09 -10.51 8.34
CA ILE A 131 -3.20 -11.90 7.89
C ILE A 131 -2.05 -12.78 8.39
N GLU A 132 -0.83 -12.25 8.48
CA GLU A 132 0.31 -13.00 8.99
C GLU A 132 0.18 -13.28 10.49
N SER A 133 -0.36 -12.31 11.25
CA SER A 133 -0.69 -12.50 12.66
C SER A 133 -1.81 -13.53 12.82
N LEU A 134 -2.86 -13.41 12.00
CA LEU A 134 -4.00 -14.32 12.03
C LEU A 134 -3.58 -15.75 11.72
N TYR A 135 -2.69 -15.96 10.75
CA TYR A 135 -2.15 -17.26 10.40
C TYR A 135 -1.54 -17.96 11.63
N VAL A 136 -0.70 -17.27 12.41
CA VAL A 136 -0.10 -17.82 13.63
C VAL A 136 -1.15 -18.16 14.67
N VAL A 137 -2.16 -17.30 14.86
CA VAL A 137 -3.22 -17.53 15.84
C VAL A 137 -4.06 -18.75 15.45
N LEU A 138 -4.39 -18.93 14.17
CA LEU A 138 -5.16 -20.09 13.70
C LEU A 138 -4.35 -21.38 13.80
N GLU A 139 -3.09 -21.37 13.36
CA GLU A 139 -2.24 -22.56 13.33
C GLU A 139 -1.77 -22.94 14.74
N SER A 140 -1.15 -22.02 15.47
CA SER A 140 -0.58 -22.30 16.80
C SER A 140 -1.60 -22.25 17.93
N GLY A 141 -2.64 -21.42 17.80
CA GLY A 141 -3.66 -21.25 18.84
C GLY A 141 -4.86 -22.20 18.71
N LEU A 142 -5.28 -22.52 17.48
CA LEU A 142 -6.48 -23.31 17.22
C LEU A 142 -6.21 -24.65 16.50
N GLY A 143 -4.99 -24.90 16.04
CA GLY A 143 -4.64 -26.11 15.29
C GLY A 143 -5.35 -26.21 13.93
N LEU A 144 -5.75 -25.08 13.35
CA LEU A 144 -6.45 -25.03 12.08
C LEU A 144 -5.46 -24.81 10.93
N GLU A 145 -5.63 -25.54 9.83
CA GLU A 145 -4.85 -25.36 8.62
C GLU A 145 -5.20 -24.01 7.96
N GLY A 146 -4.23 -23.10 7.96
CA GLY A 146 -4.36 -21.73 7.45
C GLY A 146 -3.94 -21.56 5.99
N GLU A 147 -3.75 -22.62 5.20
CA GLU A 147 -3.16 -22.54 3.85
C GLU A 147 -3.91 -21.61 2.89
N TRP A 148 -5.23 -21.44 3.08
CA TRP A 148 -6.01 -20.50 2.27
C TRP A 148 -5.62 -19.03 2.54
N LEU A 149 -5.13 -18.72 3.75
CA LEU A 149 -4.62 -17.38 4.10
C LEU A 149 -3.31 -17.06 3.38
N THR A 150 -2.53 -18.07 3.01
CA THR A 150 -1.26 -17.91 2.27
C THR A 150 -1.46 -18.07 0.75
N SER A 151 -2.70 -18.25 0.29
CA SER A 151 -2.98 -18.32 -1.14
C SER A 151 -2.58 -17.05 -1.87
N ALA A 152 -1.96 -17.18 -3.04
CA ALA A 152 -1.51 -16.02 -3.82
C ALA A 152 -2.69 -15.12 -4.26
N TRP A 153 -3.89 -15.70 -4.43
CA TRP A 153 -5.08 -14.92 -4.74
C TRP A 153 -5.45 -13.96 -3.60
N LEU A 154 -5.46 -14.44 -2.36
CA LEU A 154 -5.78 -13.59 -1.21
C LEU A 154 -4.67 -12.55 -0.96
N ASN A 155 -3.41 -12.95 -1.11
CA ASN A 155 -2.26 -12.10 -0.79
C ASN A 155 -1.93 -11.07 -1.86
N TYR A 156 -2.16 -11.36 -3.14
CA TYR A 156 -1.79 -10.47 -4.24
C TYR A 156 -2.98 -10.07 -5.10
N GLY A 157 -3.87 -11.01 -5.40
CA GLY A 157 -5.05 -10.76 -6.23
C GLY A 157 -6.02 -9.77 -5.59
N LEU A 158 -6.39 -10.00 -4.33
CA LEU A 158 -7.32 -9.12 -3.60
C LEU A 158 -6.76 -7.70 -3.42
N PRO A 159 -5.50 -7.49 -2.96
CA PRO A 159 -4.91 -6.15 -2.91
C PRO A 159 -4.83 -5.45 -4.28
N LEU A 160 -4.48 -6.19 -5.35
CA LEU A 160 -4.42 -5.63 -6.69
C LEU A 160 -5.80 -5.16 -7.17
N LEU A 161 -6.85 -5.95 -6.95
CA LEU A 161 -8.21 -5.57 -7.30
C LEU A 161 -8.69 -4.36 -6.51
N ALA A 162 -8.40 -4.31 -5.20
CA ALA A 162 -8.74 -3.17 -4.35
C ALA A 162 -8.02 -1.91 -4.83
N ALA A 163 -6.72 -2.00 -5.13
CA ALA A 163 -5.93 -0.90 -5.67
C ALA A 163 -6.48 -0.41 -7.01
N ALA A 164 -6.78 -1.32 -7.94
CA ALA A 164 -7.36 -0.99 -9.24
C ALA A 164 -8.71 -0.28 -9.10
N ALA A 165 -9.58 -0.74 -8.19
CA ALA A 165 -10.87 -0.12 -7.92
C ALA A 165 -10.72 1.30 -7.35
N VAL A 166 -9.81 1.51 -6.40
CA VAL A 166 -9.52 2.83 -5.83
C VAL A 166 -8.96 3.77 -6.89
N ILE A 167 -8.00 3.32 -7.70
CA ILE A 167 -7.40 4.13 -8.77
C ILE A 167 -8.45 4.53 -9.80
N LEU A 168 -9.28 3.58 -10.25
CA LEU A 168 -10.34 3.83 -11.22
C LEU A 168 -11.41 4.79 -10.70
N ARG A 169 -11.73 4.70 -9.41
CA ARG A 169 -12.66 5.64 -8.76
C ARG A 169 -12.03 7.03 -8.69
N ALA A 170 -10.82 7.14 -8.16
CA ALA A 170 -10.12 8.41 -8.00
C ALA A 170 -9.86 9.10 -9.35
N SER A 171 -9.57 8.34 -10.41
CA SER A 171 -9.35 8.89 -11.75
C SER A 171 -10.59 9.54 -12.36
N ARG A 172 -11.80 9.21 -11.85
CA ARG A 172 -13.09 9.79 -12.31
C ARG A 172 -13.48 11.05 -11.55
N GLU A 173 -13.02 11.21 -10.31
CA GLU A 173 -13.39 12.32 -9.43
C GLU A 173 -12.62 13.62 -9.76
N GLY A 174 -11.56 13.55 -10.58
CA GLY A 174 -10.70 14.68 -10.95
C GLY A 174 -9.82 15.14 -9.76
N PRO A 175 -8.77 15.94 -10.00
CA PRO A 175 -7.98 16.47 -8.89
C PRO A 175 -8.87 17.33 -7.98
N PRO A 176 -8.71 17.25 -6.65
CA PRO A 176 -9.45 18.12 -5.75
C PRO A 176 -9.25 19.58 -6.16
N ASN A 177 -10.35 20.34 -6.27
CA ASN A 177 -10.27 21.74 -6.67
C ASN A 177 -9.31 22.49 -5.75
N PRO A 178 -8.35 23.25 -6.29
CA PRO A 178 -7.52 24.11 -5.45
C PRO A 178 -8.44 25.07 -4.68
N PRO A 179 -8.10 25.41 -3.42
CA PRO A 179 -8.89 26.34 -2.64
C PRO A 179 -9.09 27.63 -3.45
N ARG A 180 -10.34 28.08 -3.60
CA ARG A 180 -10.64 29.31 -4.35
C ARG A 180 -9.85 30.46 -3.71
N LYS A 181 -9.10 31.22 -4.53
CA LYS A 181 -8.42 32.45 -4.08
C LYS A 181 -9.44 33.34 -3.36
N GLY A 182 -9.39 33.38 -2.02
CA GLY A 182 -10.32 34.12 -1.17
C GLY A 182 -10.85 33.35 0.05
N GLU A 183 -10.92 32.01 0.01
CA GLU A 183 -11.49 31.22 1.12
C GLU A 183 -10.57 31.16 2.35
N GLY A 184 -9.25 31.26 2.16
CA GLY A 184 -8.27 31.34 3.27
C GLY A 184 -8.29 32.67 4.04
N LEU A 185 -8.81 33.75 3.44
CA LEU A 185 -8.91 35.07 4.08
C LEU A 185 -10.14 35.19 4.98
N VAL A 186 -11.19 34.40 4.72
CA VAL A 186 -12.42 34.40 5.53
C VAL A 186 -12.22 33.59 6.82
N SER A 187 -11.48 32.48 6.76
CA SER A 187 -11.21 31.65 7.95
C SER A 187 -10.26 32.32 8.95
N SER A 188 -9.26 33.07 8.47
CA SER A 188 -8.34 33.84 9.34
C SER A 188 -9.04 34.99 10.05
N ARG A 189 -9.88 35.78 9.35
CA ARG A 189 -10.66 36.87 9.97
C ARG A 189 -11.73 36.38 10.95
N ARG A 190 -12.30 35.20 10.73
CA ARG A 190 -13.26 34.59 11.69
C ARG A 190 -12.59 34.11 12.97
N ARG A 191 -11.32 33.70 12.89
CA ARG A 191 -10.53 33.25 14.04
C ARG A 191 -10.09 34.43 14.92
N GLU A 192 -9.70 35.54 14.31
CA GLU A 192 -9.37 36.79 15.03
C GLU A 192 -10.56 37.42 15.75
N ARG A 193 -11.78 37.34 15.20
CA ARG A 193 -12.99 37.88 15.85
C ARG A 193 -13.51 37.07 17.04
N ARG A 194 -13.07 35.83 17.24
CA ARG A 194 -13.43 35.02 18.41
C ARG A 194 -12.45 35.13 19.58
N LEU A 195 -11.33 35.81 19.36
CA LEU A 195 -10.28 36.03 20.36
C LEU A 195 -10.28 37.46 20.90
N ARG A 196 -11.29 38.27 20.53
CA ARG A 196 -11.61 39.58 21.10
C ARG A 196 -12.98 39.49 21.75
#